data_AF-A0A8T3RHC5-F1
#
_entry.id   AF-A0A8T3RHC5-F1
#
_cell.length_a   1.000
_cell.length_b   1.000
_cell.length_c   1.000
_cell.angle_alpha   90.00
_cell.angle_beta   90.00
_cell.angle_gamma   90.00
#
_symmetry.space_group_name_H-M   'P 1'
#
loop_
_entity.id
_entity.type
_entity.pdbx_description
1 polymer ?
#
loop_
_entity_poly.entity_id
_entity_poly.type
_entity_poly.pdbx_seq_one_letter_code
_entity_poly.pdbx_strand_id
1 'polypeptide(L)'
;MDPQAYPVVTDTSPPRPIPRVRGGLPVLGHALAFQRDPLSLLERAWRAHGEVFQFRLGGREVVVFVGPEAHDAYFRAPDDQLSAREVYQFTVPIFGKGVAYDVAPERMAEQLSFLAPLMRGGPMHAYARLIDQEIKDYTARWGDEGEIDLPVVTNELTVNIASRCLLGEEIRTRLDTGFARLYHDLQRGINTLGFFFPRLPIPGHIQRDRARRQVAALMRGILAERRRTGTRPGDFMQALMEARYADGSALGDEEITGLLLTVLFAGQHTSSVLAAWVGIDLLRHRQYL
;
A
#
# COMPACT_ATOMS: atom_id res chain seq x y z
N MET A 1 3.15 29.35 -17.64
CA MET A 1 1.98 29.55 -16.78
C MET A 1 2.51 29.87 -15.41
N ASP A 2 2.23 31.08 -14.96
CA ASP A 2 2.67 31.64 -13.69
C ASP A 2 1.97 30.88 -12.54
N PRO A 3 2.68 30.20 -11.63
CA PRO A 3 2.06 29.60 -10.45
C PRO A 3 1.64 30.75 -9.55
N GLN A 4 0.35 31.13 -9.62
CA GLN A 4 -0.25 32.12 -8.75
C GLN A 4 0.14 31.83 -7.30
N ALA A 5 1.09 32.62 -6.80
CA ALA A 5 1.33 32.76 -5.38
C ALA A 5 0.05 33.36 -4.79
N TYR A 6 -0.79 32.51 -4.23
CA TYR A 6 -1.94 32.96 -3.46
C TYR A 6 -1.42 33.78 -2.28
N PRO A 7 -2.09 34.88 -1.92
CA PRO A 7 -1.69 35.68 -0.79
C PRO A 7 -1.62 34.76 0.42
N VAL A 8 -0.43 34.64 1.02
CA VAL A 8 -0.31 34.15 2.39
C VAL A 8 -1.16 35.12 3.21
N VAL A 9 -2.36 34.69 3.59
CA VAL A 9 -3.18 35.44 4.53
C VAL A 9 -2.41 35.43 5.83
N THR A 10 -1.65 36.49 6.06
CA THR A 10 -1.00 36.79 7.32
C THR A 10 -2.08 37.26 8.29
N ASP A 11 -2.99 36.36 8.64
CA ASP A 11 -3.83 36.55 9.81
C ASP A 11 -2.88 36.54 11.02
N THR A 12 -2.66 37.73 11.58
CA THR A 12 -1.81 37.94 12.75
C THR A 12 -2.53 37.58 14.06
N SER A 13 -3.79 37.13 13.97
CA SER A 13 -4.50 36.57 15.11
C SER A 13 -3.75 35.34 15.65
N PRO A 14 -3.75 35.14 16.98
CA PRO A 14 -3.18 33.92 17.54
C PRO A 14 -3.89 32.70 16.95
N PRO A 15 -3.15 31.64 16.58
CA PRO A 15 -3.74 30.45 16.00
C PRO A 15 -4.81 29.89 16.95
N ARG A 16 -6.02 29.71 16.43
CA ARG A 16 -7.11 29.11 17.21
C ARG A 16 -6.72 27.66 17.55
N PRO A 17 -6.91 27.21 18.79
CA PRO A 17 -6.59 25.84 19.14
C PRO A 17 -7.50 24.87 18.39
N ILE A 18 -6.93 23.77 17.89
CA ILE A 18 -7.70 22.73 17.21
C ILE A 18 -8.68 22.08 18.22
N PRO A 19 -9.99 22.01 17.91
CA PRO A 19 -10.97 21.38 18.79
C PRO A 19 -10.60 19.94 19.13
N ARG A 20 -10.64 19.60 20.43
CA ARG A 20 -10.31 18.25 20.93
C ARG A 20 -11.58 17.43 21.15
N VAL A 21 -11.64 16.26 20.52
CA VAL A 21 -12.70 15.26 20.76
C VAL A 21 -12.66 14.81 22.22
N ARG A 22 -13.83 14.82 22.87
CA ARG A 22 -14.01 14.41 24.28
C ARG A 22 -14.23 12.89 24.38
N GLY A 23 -13.96 12.32 25.56
CA GLY A 23 -14.28 10.93 25.87
C GLY A 23 -13.14 9.92 25.69
N GLY A 24 -11.89 10.39 25.53
CA GLY A 24 -10.72 9.53 25.51
C GLY A 24 -10.37 8.95 26.89
N LEU A 25 -9.91 7.70 26.92
CA LEU A 25 -9.39 7.04 28.12
C LEU A 25 -7.98 7.56 28.46
N PRO A 26 -7.56 7.50 29.74
CA PRO A 26 -6.17 7.77 30.12
C PRO A 26 -5.20 6.91 29.30
N VAL A 27 -4.12 7.54 28.79
CA VAL A 27 -3.08 6.93 27.95
C VAL A 27 -3.57 6.47 26.55
N LEU A 28 -4.62 5.66 26.47
CA LEU A 28 -5.14 5.08 25.23
C LEU A 28 -5.88 6.10 24.34
N GLY A 29 -6.40 7.18 24.91
CA GLY A 29 -7.24 8.12 24.20
C GLY A 29 -8.49 7.43 23.65
N HIS A 30 -8.73 7.58 22.34
CA HIS A 30 -9.88 7.03 21.64
C HIS A 30 -9.57 5.71 20.94
N ALA A 31 -8.46 5.03 21.26
CA ALA A 31 -8.03 3.81 20.57
C ALA A 31 -9.09 2.71 20.56
N LEU A 32 -9.80 2.47 21.67
CA LEU A 32 -10.86 1.46 21.72
C LEU A 32 -12.08 1.87 20.89
N ALA A 33 -12.47 3.15 20.93
CA ALA A 33 -13.58 3.66 20.12
C ALA A 33 -13.24 3.59 18.63
N PHE A 34 -12.02 3.97 18.26
CA PHE A 34 -11.51 3.93 16.90
C PHE A 34 -11.41 2.49 16.37
N GLN A 35 -10.93 1.55 17.20
CA GLN A 35 -10.87 0.13 16.82
C GLN A 35 -12.26 -0.47 16.60
N ARG A 36 -13.24 -0.10 17.42
CA ARG A 36 -14.60 -0.63 17.35
C ARG A 36 -15.38 -0.09 16.16
N ASP A 37 -15.34 1.22 15.94
CA ASP A 37 -16.09 1.89 14.88
C ASP A 37 -15.42 3.24 14.53
N PRO A 38 -14.43 3.23 13.62
CA PRO A 38 -13.69 4.43 13.27
C PRO A 38 -14.57 5.44 12.53
N LEU A 39 -15.51 4.99 11.68
CA LEU A 39 -16.39 5.86 10.91
C LEU A 39 -17.30 6.65 11.83
N SER A 40 -17.98 5.99 12.77
CA SER A 40 -18.88 6.70 13.68
C SER A 40 -18.13 7.63 14.63
N LEU A 41 -16.88 7.32 15.01
CA LEU A 41 -16.04 8.24 15.79
C LEU A 41 -15.72 9.50 14.99
N LEU A 42 -15.24 9.34 13.76
CA LEU A 42 -14.87 10.46 12.88
C LEU A 42 -16.10 11.30 12.50
N GLU A 43 -17.23 10.67 12.18
CA GLU A 43 -18.44 11.37 11.77
C GLU A 43 -19.06 12.18 12.92
N ARG A 44 -19.09 11.64 14.15
CA ARG A 44 -19.53 12.40 15.33
C ARG A 44 -18.59 13.57 15.63
N ALA A 45 -17.28 13.37 15.49
CA ALA A 45 -16.30 14.42 15.71
C ALA A 45 -16.43 15.54 14.67
N TRP A 46 -16.58 15.19 13.39
CA TRP A 46 -16.84 16.13 12.31
C TRP A 46 -18.12 16.93 12.53
N ARG A 47 -19.24 16.27 12.88
CA ARG A 47 -20.51 16.96 13.18
C ARG A 47 -20.41 17.92 14.38
N ALA A 48 -19.55 17.63 15.35
CA ALA A 48 -19.40 18.43 16.56
C ALA A 48 -18.37 19.56 16.43
N HIS A 49 -17.36 19.40 15.57
CA HIS A 49 -16.18 20.27 15.53
C HIS A 49 -15.86 20.87 14.16
N GLY A 50 -16.56 20.44 13.11
CA GLY A 50 -16.35 20.92 11.74
C GLY A 50 -15.16 20.26 11.05
N GLU A 51 -14.52 21.01 10.17
CA GLU A 51 -13.56 20.52 9.18
C GLU A 51 -12.20 20.08 9.75
N VAL A 52 -11.78 20.68 10.87
CA VAL A 52 -10.49 20.37 11.51
C VAL A 52 -10.73 20.08 12.99
N PHE A 53 -10.36 18.88 13.42
CA PHE A 53 -10.47 18.45 14.81
C PHE A 53 -9.37 17.46 15.16
N GLN A 54 -9.11 17.29 16.45
CA GLN A 54 -8.08 16.37 16.92
C GLN A 54 -8.57 15.41 18.00
N PHE A 55 -7.99 14.21 18.01
CA PHE A 55 -8.24 13.22 19.04
C PHE A 55 -6.94 12.47 19.37
N ARG A 56 -6.89 11.81 20.54
CA ARG A 56 -5.74 10.99 20.93
C ARG A 56 -5.92 9.54 20.47
N LEU A 57 -4.89 8.94 19.89
CA LEU A 57 -4.87 7.53 19.49
C LEU A 57 -3.58 6.87 20.00
N GLY A 58 -3.69 6.01 21.02
CA GLY A 58 -2.54 5.25 21.54
C GLY A 58 -1.40 6.15 22.02
N GLY A 59 -1.73 7.24 22.72
CA GLY A 59 -0.77 8.22 23.20
C GLY A 59 -0.40 9.33 22.21
N ARG A 60 -0.67 9.18 20.91
CA ARG A 60 -0.40 10.19 19.87
C ARG A 60 -1.56 11.15 19.68
N GLU A 61 -1.28 12.40 19.30
CA GLU A 61 -2.31 13.33 18.82
C GLU A 61 -2.52 13.12 17.31
N VAL A 62 -3.77 12.97 16.90
CA VAL A 62 -4.19 12.81 15.50
C VAL A 62 -5.08 13.98 15.17
N VAL A 63 -4.72 14.74 14.14
CA VAL A 63 -5.52 15.82 13.57
C VAL A 63 -6.17 15.30 12.29
N VAL A 64 -7.46 15.55 12.14
CA VAL A 64 -8.25 15.15 10.97
C VAL A 64 -8.65 16.40 10.20
N PHE A 65 -8.51 16.31 8.89
CA PHE A 65 -8.92 17.32 7.92
C PHE A 65 -10.07 16.74 7.10
N VAL A 66 -11.22 17.42 7.07
CA VAL A 66 -12.42 16.99 6.34
C VAL A 66 -13.02 18.17 5.61
N GLY A 67 -13.14 18.04 4.28
CA GLY A 67 -13.76 19.06 3.43
C GLY A 67 -12.76 19.73 2.49
N PRO A 68 -13.23 20.41 1.42
CA PRO A 68 -12.35 20.89 0.35
C PRO A 68 -11.22 21.80 0.81
N GLU A 69 -11.49 22.75 1.71
CA GLU A 69 -10.49 23.71 2.19
C GLU A 69 -9.44 23.03 3.07
N ALA A 70 -9.88 22.21 4.03
CA ALA A 70 -8.98 21.44 4.89
C ALA A 70 -8.15 20.41 4.11
N HIS A 71 -8.74 19.77 3.08
CA HIS A 71 -8.03 18.87 2.20
C HIS A 71 -6.99 19.60 1.34
N ASP A 72 -7.30 20.79 0.80
CA ASP A 72 -6.35 21.57 0.01
C ASP A 72 -5.10 21.92 0.82
N ALA A 73 -5.29 22.32 2.09
CA ALA A 73 -4.19 22.55 3.03
C ALA A 73 -3.35 21.29 3.26
N TYR A 74 -3.99 20.12 3.42
CA TYR A 74 -3.29 18.85 3.62
C TYR A 74 -2.50 18.41 2.37
N PHE A 75 -3.12 18.43 1.19
CA PHE A 75 -2.50 17.90 -0.05
C PHE A 75 -1.43 18.82 -0.63
N ARG A 76 -1.43 20.12 -0.30
CA ARG A 76 -0.39 21.07 -0.71
C ARG A 76 0.76 21.19 0.29
N ALA A 77 0.62 20.64 1.49
CA ALA A 77 1.66 20.72 2.50
C ALA A 77 2.93 20.01 1.99
N PRO A 78 4.10 20.65 2.10
CA PRO A 78 5.36 20.00 1.78
C PRO A 78 5.70 18.90 2.80
N ASP A 79 6.51 17.93 2.39
CA ASP A 79 6.91 16.76 3.19
C ASP A 79 7.64 17.12 4.49
N ASP A 80 8.25 18.30 4.59
CA ASP A 80 8.89 18.83 5.80
C ASP A 80 7.89 19.36 6.84
N GLN A 81 6.65 19.62 6.44
CA GLN A 81 5.54 19.96 7.32
C GLN A 81 4.66 18.74 7.64
N LEU A 82 4.26 17.98 6.61
CA LEU A 82 3.43 16.78 6.75
C LEU A 82 4.12 15.58 6.11
N SER A 83 4.87 14.83 6.94
CA SER A 83 5.67 13.71 6.43
C SER A 83 4.88 12.39 6.39
N ALA A 84 4.56 11.91 5.18
CA ALA A 84 4.06 10.54 5.02
C ALA A 84 5.08 9.50 5.51
N ARG A 85 6.38 9.80 5.38
CA ARG A 85 7.48 8.92 5.77
C ARG A 85 7.43 8.52 7.25
N GLU A 86 7.10 9.45 8.12
CA GLU A 86 7.01 9.19 9.57
C GLU A 86 5.88 8.22 9.91
N VAL A 87 4.76 8.32 9.20
CA VAL A 87 3.58 7.46 9.40
C VAL A 87 3.84 6.06 8.85
N TYR A 88 4.46 5.95 7.67
CA TYR A 88 4.68 4.67 6.99
C TYR A 88 5.92 3.90 7.47
N GLN A 89 6.62 4.32 8.53
CA GLN A 89 7.76 3.59 9.11
C GLN A 89 7.44 2.12 9.47
N PHE A 90 6.17 1.80 9.70
CA PHE A 90 5.76 0.42 9.98
C PHE A 90 5.98 -0.54 8.81
N THR A 91 6.15 -0.03 7.59
CA THR A 91 6.40 -0.86 6.40
C THR A 91 7.87 -1.22 6.23
N VAL A 92 8.81 -0.52 6.89
CA VAL A 92 10.26 -0.75 6.74
C VAL A 92 10.68 -2.19 7.03
N PRO A 93 10.17 -2.88 8.07
CA PRO A 93 10.50 -4.30 8.27
C PRO A 93 9.98 -5.25 7.17
N ILE A 94 9.03 -4.79 6.37
CA ILE A 94 8.40 -5.55 5.28
C ILE A 94 9.10 -5.23 3.97
N PHE A 95 9.21 -3.95 3.61
CA PHE A 95 9.82 -3.53 2.34
C PHE A 95 11.35 -3.64 2.40
N GLY A 96 11.94 -3.42 3.57
CA GLY A 96 13.38 -3.43 3.79
C GLY A 96 13.94 -2.03 3.95
N LYS A 97 15.19 -1.96 4.42
CA LYS A 97 15.91 -0.70 4.58
C LYS A 97 16.28 -0.11 3.24
N GLY A 98 16.34 1.22 3.15
CA GLY A 98 16.71 1.94 1.94
C GLY A 98 15.62 1.94 0.86
N VAL A 99 14.37 1.60 1.21
CA VAL A 99 13.26 1.47 0.24
C VAL A 99 12.08 2.34 0.65
N ALA A 100 11.54 3.08 -0.31
CA ALA A 100 10.36 3.92 -0.21
C ALA A 100 10.41 4.83 1.02
N TYR A 101 9.65 4.51 2.07
CA TYR A 101 9.55 5.32 3.27
C TYR A 101 10.76 5.22 4.22
N ASP A 102 11.84 4.49 3.87
CA ASP A 102 13.10 4.47 4.65
C ASP A 102 14.19 5.40 4.09
N VAL A 103 13.91 6.20 3.05
CA VAL A 103 14.89 7.10 2.42
C VAL A 103 14.44 8.57 2.44
N ALA A 104 15.29 9.48 1.97
CA ALA A 104 14.93 10.88 1.76
C ALA A 104 13.83 11.02 0.67
N PRO A 105 12.95 12.04 0.74
CA PRO A 105 11.86 12.23 -0.21
C PRO A 105 12.31 12.20 -1.67
N GLU A 106 13.45 12.79 -1.99
CA GLU A 106 14.01 12.84 -3.34
C GLU A 106 14.37 11.43 -3.85
N ARG A 107 15.03 10.64 -2.98
CA ARG A 107 15.39 9.26 -3.30
C ARG A 107 14.16 8.36 -3.41
N MET A 108 13.15 8.58 -2.57
CA MET A 108 11.87 7.88 -2.66
C MET A 108 11.16 8.21 -3.97
N ALA A 109 11.14 9.49 -4.37
CA ALA A 109 10.56 9.92 -5.62
C ALA A 109 11.26 9.27 -6.82
N GLU A 110 12.60 9.22 -6.83
CA GLU A 110 13.36 8.47 -7.84
C GLU A 110 12.97 6.99 -7.88
N GLN A 111 12.95 6.32 -6.73
CA GLN A 111 12.57 4.90 -6.63
C GLN A 111 11.16 4.63 -7.19
N LEU A 112 10.18 5.46 -6.83
CA LEU A 112 8.81 5.34 -7.32
C LEU A 112 8.68 5.73 -8.80
N SER A 113 9.54 6.61 -9.30
CA SER A 113 9.55 6.99 -10.71
C SER A 113 9.88 5.81 -11.64
N PHE A 114 10.70 4.84 -11.18
CA PHE A 114 11.00 3.63 -11.94
C PHE A 114 9.77 2.75 -12.19
N LEU A 115 8.75 2.87 -11.34
CA LEU A 115 7.52 2.09 -11.42
C LEU A 115 6.48 2.74 -12.34
N ALA A 116 6.52 4.06 -12.49
CA ALA A 116 5.51 4.81 -13.22
C ALA A 116 5.36 4.42 -14.71
N PRO A 117 6.44 4.17 -15.49
CA PRO A 117 6.31 3.74 -16.88
C PRO A 117 5.61 2.39 -17.04
N LEU A 118 5.72 1.52 -16.04
CA LEU A 118 5.12 0.19 -16.05
C LEU A 118 3.62 0.21 -15.77
N MET A 119 3.12 1.32 -15.21
CA MET A 119 1.70 1.53 -14.91
C MET A 119 0.99 2.34 -15.99
N ARG A 120 1.62 2.58 -17.15
CA ARG A 120 1.08 3.41 -18.24
C ARG A 120 1.42 2.84 -19.61
N GLY A 121 0.62 3.16 -20.63
CA GLY A 121 0.96 2.89 -22.03
C GLY A 121 1.04 1.41 -22.41
N GLY A 122 2.15 1.00 -23.04
CA GLY A 122 2.35 -0.32 -23.64
C GLY A 122 2.11 -1.51 -22.69
N PRO A 123 2.74 -1.55 -21.50
CA PRO A 123 2.54 -2.61 -20.50
C PRO A 123 1.07 -2.88 -20.13
N MET A 124 0.21 -1.85 -20.11
CA MET A 124 -1.22 -2.00 -19.78
C MET A 124 -1.95 -2.96 -20.74
N HIS A 125 -1.59 -2.95 -22.02
CA HIS A 125 -2.18 -3.86 -23.00
C HIS A 125 -1.79 -5.32 -22.75
N ALA A 126 -0.57 -5.55 -22.27
CA ALA A 126 -0.13 -6.88 -21.87
C ALA A 126 -0.86 -7.32 -20.59
N TYR A 127 -0.98 -6.43 -19.60
CA TYR A 127 -1.67 -6.75 -18.35
C TYR A 127 -3.14 -7.07 -18.56
N ALA A 128 -3.85 -6.37 -19.45
CA ALA A 128 -5.23 -6.70 -19.77
C ALA A 128 -5.39 -8.17 -20.23
N ARG A 129 -4.47 -8.66 -21.07
CA ARG A 129 -4.47 -10.06 -21.51
C ARG A 129 -4.11 -11.03 -20.37
N LEU A 130 -3.14 -10.68 -19.53
CA LEU A 130 -2.75 -11.51 -18.38
C LEU A 130 -3.87 -11.60 -17.34
N ILE A 131 -4.59 -10.50 -17.11
CA ILE A 131 -5.76 -10.42 -16.23
C ILE A 131 -6.87 -11.33 -16.76
N ASP A 132 -7.23 -11.20 -18.04
CA ASP A 132 -8.25 -12.04 -18.67
C ASP A 132 -7.89 -13.53 -18.58
N GLN A 133 -6.62 -13.88 -18.82
CA GLN A 133 -6.16 -15.26 -18.70
C GLN A 133 -6.25 -15.78 -17.25
N GLU A 134 -5.79 -15.02 -16.26
CA GLU A 134 -5.90 -15.43 -14.85
C GLU A 134 -7.37 -15.61 -14.41
N ILE A 135 -8.27 -14.74 -14.86
CA ILE A 135 -9.70 -14.87 -14.55
C ILE A 135 -10.27 -16.14 -15.18
N LYS A 136 -9.93 -16.43 -16.45
CA LYS A 136 -10.36 -17.65 -17.13
C LYS A 136 -9.80 -18.90 -16.45
N ASP A 137 -8.51 -18.93 -16.14
CA ASP A 137 -7.86 -20.06 -15.48
C ASP A 137 -8.47 -20.32 -14.08
N TYR A 138 -8.73 -19.24 -13.34
CA TYR A 138 -9.33 -19.32 -12.01
C TYR A 138 -10.79 -19.79 -12.04
N THR A 139 -11.57 -19.36 -13.03
CA THR A 139 -12.99 -19.72 -13.16
C THR A 139 -13.21 -21.05 -13.89
N ALA A 140 -12.24 -21.55 -14.65
CA ALA A 140 -12.31 -22.85 -15.31
C ALA A 140 -12.43 -24.04 -14.33
N ARG A 141 -12.07 -23.82 -13.05
CA ARG A 141 -12.26 -24.81 -11.98
C ARG A 141 -13.67 -24.83 -11.38
N TRP A 142 -14.52 -23.88 -11.78
CA TRP A 142 -15.90 -23.81 -11.31
C TRP A 142 -16.77 -24.78 -12.13
N GLY A 143 -17.82 -25.30 -11.49
CA GLY A 143 -18.90 -26.01 -12.19
C GLY A 143 -19.91 -25.04 -12.80
N ASP A 144 -20.99 -25.58 -13.33
CA ASP A 144 -22.03 -24.78 -14.00
C ASP A 144 -22.78 -23.84 -13.03
N GLU A 145 -22.91 -24.22 -11.75
CA GLU A 145 -23.56 -23.42 -10.70
C GLU A 145 -22.90 -23.63 -9.32
N GLY A 146 -23.07 -22.66 -8.43
CA GLY A 146 -22.57 -22.72 -7.05
C GLY A 146 -22.64 -21.40 -6.31
N GLU A 147 -22.17 -21.41 -5.05
CA GLU A 147 -22.04 -20.22 -4.20
C GLU A 147 -20.56 -19.92 -3.94
N ILE A 148 -20.21 -18.64 -3.93
CA ILE A 148 -18.84 -18.17 -3.66
C ILE A 148 -18.86 -17.10 -2.56
N ASP A 149 -17.77 -17.05 -1.80
CA ASP A 149 -17.45 -15.88 -0.99
C ASP A 149 -16.71 -14.86 -1.87
N LEU A 150 -17.43 -13.80 -2.26
CA LEU A 150 -16.92 -12.81 -3.22
C LEU A 150 -15.64 -12.12 -2.71
N PRO A 151 -15.55 -11.61 -1.46
CA PRO A 151 -14.28 -11.13 -0.89
C PRO A 151 -13.12 -12.12 -0.97
N VAL A 152 -13.36 -13.40 -0.71
CA VAL A 152 -12.31 -14.44 -0.82
C VAL A 152 -11.86 -14.58 -2.27
N VAL A 153 -12.81 -14.72 -3.20
CA VAL A 153 -12.52 -14.89 -4.63
C VAL A 153 -11.78 -13.69 -5.20
N THR A 154 -12.22 -12.46 -4.92
CA THR A 154 -11.54 -11.26 -5.42
C THR A 154 -10.16 -11.08 -4.81
N ASN A 155 -9.95 -11.50 -3.57
CA ASN A 155 -8.62 -11.50 -2.95
C ASN A 155 -7.68 -12.47 -3.66
N GLU A 156 -8.07 -13.73 -3.84
CA GLU A 156 -7.26 -14.74 -4.52
C GLU A 156 -6.93 -14.33 -5.97
N LEU A 157 -7.94 -13.90 -6.73
CA LEU A 157 -7.75 -13.41 -8.10
C LEU A 157 -6.78 -12.23 -8.14
N THR A 158 -6.94 -11.26 -7.24
CA THR A 158 -6.05 -10.09 -7.21
C THR A 158 -4.61 -10.47 -6.87
N VAL A 159 -4.39 -11.39 -5.93
CA VAL A 159 -3.05 -11.91 -5.62
C VAL A 159 -2.41 -12.55 -6.85
N ASN A 160 -3.15 -13.39 -7.57
CA ASN A 160 -2.65 -14.08 -8.76
C ASN A 160 -2.30 -13.09 -9.87
N ILE A 161 -3.22 -12.15 -10.16
CA ILE A 161 -3.04 -11.08 -11.14
C ILE A 161 -1.84 -10.22 -10.79
N ALA A 162 -1.76 -9.72 -9.55
CA ALA A 162 -0.69 -8.84 -9.10
C ALA A 162 0.66 -9.55 -9.17
N SER A 163 0.73 -10.82 -8.76
CA SER A 163 1.95 -11.60 -8.83
C SER A 163 2.42 -11.81 -10.26
N ARG A 164 1.50 -12.13 -11.19
CA ARG A 164 1.85 -12.33 -12.60
C ARG A 164 2.28 -11.05 -13.31
N CYS A 165 1.54 -9.96 -13.10
CA CYS A 165 1.81 -8.69 -13.77
C CYS A 165 3.01 -7.93 -13.18
N LEU A 166 3.21 -8.03 -11.85
CA LEU A 166 4.20 -7.23 -11.12
C LEU A 166 5.46 -8.02 -10.74
N LEU A 167 5.36 -9.32 -10.45
CA LEU A 167 6.50 -10.11 -9.95
C LEU A 167 7.06 -11.06 -10.99
N GLY A 168 6.35 -11.26 -12.11
CA GLY A 168 6.74 -12.16 -13.18
C GLY A 168 6.28 -13.61 -12.97
N GLU A 169 6.42 -14.39 -14.04
CA GLU A 169 5.97 -15.78 -14.13
C GLU A 169 6.66 -16.69 -13.08
N GLU A 170 7.92 -16.40 -12.75
CA GLU A 170 8.72 -17.18 -11.80
C GLU A 170 8.18 -17.12 -10.37
N ILE A 171 7.53 -16.01 -10.00
CA ILE A 171 6.85 -15.90 -8.70
C ILE A 171 5.43 -16.44 -8.81
N ARG A 172 4.71 -16.16 -9.90
CA ARG A 172 3.35 -16.67 -10.14
C ARG A 172 3.27 -18.19 -10.04
N THR A 173 4.22 -18.90 -10.64
CA THR A 173 4.32 -20.38 -10.61
C THR A 173 4.67 -20.94 -9.22
N ARG A 174 5.20 -20.10 -8.31
CA ARG A 174 5.55 -20.47 -6.93
C ARG A 174 4.52 -20.00 -5.90
N LEU A 175 3.44 -19.34 -6.33
CA LEU A 175 2.38 -18.89 -5.42
C LEU A 175 1.79 -20.03 -4.61
N ASP A 176 1.41 -21.10 -5.30
CA ASP A 176 0.71 -22.25 -4.70
C ASP A 176 1.64 -23.11 -3.82
N THR A 177 2.95 -23.00 -4.00
CA THR A 177 3.94 -23.90 -3.37
C THR A 177 4.74 -23.27 -2.23
N GLY A 178 4.57 -21.97 -1.96
CA GLY A 178 5.19 -21.36 -0.77
C GLY A 178 5.19 -19.84 -0.71
N PHE A 179 5.16 -19.14 -1.85
CA PHE A 179 5.20 -17.67 -1.83
C PHE A 179 3.96 -17.08 -1.17
N ALA A 180 2.77 -17.64 -1.38
CA ALA A 180 1.54 -17.19 -0.72
C ALA A 180 1.66 -17.22 0.82
N ARG A 181 2.28 -18.26 1.38
CA ARG A 181 2.52 -18.38 2.82
C ARG A 181 3.49 -17.32 3.32
N LEU A 182 4.61 -17.12 2.61
CA LEU A 182 5.58 -16.08 2.95
C LEU A 182 4.96 -14.69 2.92
N TYR A 183 4.13 -14.43 1.90
CA TYR A 183 3.47 -13.15 1.74
C TYR A 183 2.41 -12.92 2.84
N HIS A 184 1.63 -13.95 3.19
CA HIS A 184 0.74 -13.89 4.36
C HIS A 184 1.52 -13.62 5.66
N ASP A 185 2.68 -14.25 5.85
CA ASP A 185 3.52 -14.01 7.03
C ASP A 185 4.11 -12.59 7.04
N LEU A 186 4.40 -11.98 5.89
CA LEU A 186 4.75 -10.56 5.80
C LEU A 186 3.61 -9.65 6.29
N GLN A 187 2.37 -9.98 5.90
CA GLN A 187 1.18 -9.20 6.26
C GLN A 187 0.82 -9.28 7.75
N ARG A 188 1.30 -10.30 8.49
CA ARG A 188 1.11 -10.38 9.95
C ARG A 188 1.70 -9.20 10.71
N GLY A 189 2.65 -8.47 10.11
CA GLY A 189 3.18 -7.21 10.66
C GLY A 189 2.26 -6.00 10.50
N ILE A 190 1.18 -6.13 9.75
CA ILE A 190 0.31 -5.03 9.32
C ILE A 190 -0.96 -5.05 10.16
N ASN A 191 -0.80 -4.64 11.41
CA ASN A 191 -1.88 -4.54 12.39
C ASN A 191 -1.65 -3.29 13.25
N THR A 192 -2.61 -2.95 14.11
CA THR A 192 -2.54 -1.75 14.96
C THR A 192 -1.27 -1.72 15.83
N LEU A 193 -0.84 -2.85 16.40
CA LEU A 193 0.40 -2.92 17.17
C LEU A 193 1.62 -2.75 16.28
N GLY A 194 1.63 -3.34 15.08
CA GLY A 194 2.69 -3.18 14.10
C GLY A 194 2.83 -1.75 13.59
N PHE A 195 1.71 -1.04 13.42
CA PHE A 195 1.69 0.37 13.03
C PHE A 195 2.41 1.27 14.06
N PHE A 196 2.10 1.11 15.35
CA PHE A 196 2.71 1.94 16.41
C PHE A 196 4.08 1.42 16.87
N PHE A 197 4.29 0.10 16.85
CA PHE A 197 5.46 -0.59 17.42
C PHE A 197 6.02 -1.66 16.46
N PRO A 198 6.52 -1.27 15.27
CA PRO A 198 6.88 -2.21 14.21
C PRO A 198 8.03 -3.18 14.53
N ARG A 199 8.78 -2.93 15.60
CA ARG A 199 9.94 -3.73 16.02
C ARG A 199 9.71 -4.50 17.32
N LEU A 200 8.48 -4.55 17.82
CA LEU A 200 8.15 -5.28 19.05
C LEU A 200 8.47 -6.79 18.87
N PRO A 201 9.12 -7.48 19.83
CA PRO A 201 9.52 -8.87 19.68
C PRO A 201 8.35 -9.84 19.92
N ILE A 202 7.27 -9.69 19.14
CA ILE A 202 6.09 -10.56 19.20
C ILE A 202 6.13 -11.64 18.12
N PRO A 203 5.43 -12.78 18.32
CA PRO A 203 5.44 -13.89 17.37
C PRO A 203 5.09 -13.49 15.93
N GLY A 204 4.17 -12.54 15.73
CA GLY A 204 3.82 -12.02 14.40
C GLY A 204 4.98 -11.31 13.70
N HIS A 205 5.73 -10.46 14.40
CA HIS A 205 6.88 -9.75 13.86
C HIS A 205 8.07 -10.68 13.59
N ILE A 206 8.30 -11.67 14.46
CA ILE A 206 9.34 -12.68 14.25
C ILE A 206 9.06 -13.49 12.96
N GLN A 207 7.80 -13.89 12.75
CA GLN A 207 7.37 -14.58 11.54
C GLN A 207 7.50 -13.70 10.29
N ARG A 208 7.07 -12.43 10.37
CA ARG A 208 7.28 -11.43 9.31
C ARG A 208 8.74 -11.30 8.93
N ASP A 209 9.63 -11.11 9.90
CA ASP A 209 11.05 -10.88 9.63
C ASP A 209 11.73 -12.14 9.05
N ARG A 210 11.28 -13.33 9.47
CA ARG A 210 11.70 -14.61 8.86
C ARG A 210 11.22 -14.69 7.41
N ALA A 211 9.95 -14.37 7.15
CA ALA A 211 9.38 -14.40 5.81
C ALA A 211 10.08 -13.40 4.88
N ARG A 212 10.39 -12.18 5.35
CA ARG A 212 11.15 -11.19 4.58
C ARG A 212 12.52 -11.70 4.15
N ARG A 213 13.24 -12.41 5.03
CA ARG A 213 14.54 -13.03 4.68
C ARG A 213 14.38 -14.12 3.62
N GLN A 214 13.32 -14.93 3.70
CA GLN A 214 13.05 -16.00 2.74
C GLN A 214 12.64 -15.44 1.37
N VAL A 215 11.79 -14.41 1.35
CA VAL A 215 11.43 -13.69 0.11
C VAL A 215 12.68 -13.06 -0.52
N ALA A 216 13.54 -12.41 0.27
CA ALA A 216 14.79 -11.85 -0.24
C ALA A 216 15.70 -12.92 -0.87
N ALA A 217 15.83 -14.09 -0.23
CA ALA A 217 16.63 -15.19 -0.77
C ALA A 217 16.05 -15.73 -2.08
N LEU A 218 14.73 -15.88 -2.16
CA LEU A 218 14.05 -16.30 -3.38
C LEU A 218 14.27 -15.29 -4.52
N MET A 219 14.06 -14.01 -4.23
CA MET A 219 14.22 -12.92 -5.20
C MET A 219 15.66 -12.83 -5.71
N ARG A 220 16.66 -12.89 -4.82
CA ARG A 220 18.08 -12.93 -5.23
C ARG A 220 18.37 -14.09 -6.18
N GLY A 221 17.80 -15.27 -5.94
CA GLY A 221 17.93 -16.43 -6.84
C GLY A 221 17.38 -16.15 -8.23
N ILE A 222 16.18 -15.55 -8.32
CA ILE A 222 15.55 -15.21 -9.60
C ILE A 222 16.35 -14.13 -10.34
N LEU A 223 16.76 -13.07 -9.64
CA LEU A 223 17.55 -11.99 -10.22
C LEU A 223 18.90 -12.49 -10.75
N ALA A 224 19.58 -13.36 -10.00
CA ALA A 224 20.82 -13.98 -10.44
C ALA A 224 20.63 -14.86 -11.69
N GLU A 225 19.55 -15.64 -11.73
CA GLU A 225 19.24 -16.49 -12.87
C GLU A 225 18.92 -15.69 -14.14
N ARG A 226 18.15 -14.60 -14.03
CA ARG A 226 17.88 -13.69 -15.15
C ARG A 226 19.16 -13.06 -15.69
N ARG A 227 20.06 -12.63 -14.81
CA ARG A 227 21.40 -12.10 -15.21
C ARG A 227 22.24 -13.14 -15.92
N ARG A 228 22.22 -14.39 -15.44
CA ARG A 228 23.00 -15.50 -15.99
C ARG A 228 22.49 -15.96 -17.36
N THR A 229 21.18 -16.06 -17.53
CA THR A 229 20.54 -16.53 -18.77
C THR A 229 20.39 -15.44 -19.82
N GLY A 230 20.42 -14.16 -19.41
CA GLY A 230 20.22 -13.03 -20.29
C GLY A 230 18.76 -12.83 -20.70
N THR A 231 17.81 -13.52 -20.06
CA THR A 231 16.37 -13.30 -20.28
C THR A 231 15.99 -11.88 -19.89
N ARG A 232 15.21 -11.19 -20.73
CA ARG A 232 14.70 -9.85 -20.47
C ARG A 232 13.18 -9.77 -20.64
N PRO A 233 12.39 -10.34 -19.71
CA PRO A 233 10.93 -10.26 -19.77
C PRO A 233 10.46 -8.80 -19.67
N GLY A 234 9.34 -8.46 -20.31
CA GLY A 234 8.73 -7.14 -20.21
C GLY A 234 7.92 -6.94 -18.91
N ASP A 235 8.54 -7.16 -17.75
CA ASP A 235 7.90 -7.06 -16.43
C ASP A 235 8.57 -6.06 -15.49
N PHE A 236 7.94 -5.83 -14.34
CA PHE A 236 8.41 -4.90 -13.31
C PHE A 236 9.79 -5.28 -12.75
N MET A 237 10.06 -6.56 -12.56
CA MET A 237 11.34 -7.01 -12.05
C MET A 237 12.47 -6.67 -13.02
N GLN A 238 12.28 -6.92 -14.32
CA GLN A 238 13.26 -6.59 -15.34
C GLN A 238 13.49 -5.08 -15.45
N ALA A 239 12.42 -4.29 -15.43
CA ALA A 239 12.53 -2.83 -15.48
C ALA A 239 13.29 -2.26 -14.27
N LEU A 240 13.09 -2.81 -13.06
CA LEU A 240 13.88 -2.44 -11.89
C LEU A 240 15.35 -2.89 -11.98
N MET A 241 15.64 -4.03 -12.62
CA MET A 241 17.04 -4.44 -12.88
C MET A 241 17.76 -3.50 -13.85
N GLU A 242 17.02 -2.91 -14.80
CA GLU A 242 17.54 -2.00 -15.81
C GLU A 242 17.52 -0.53 -15.36
N ALA A 243 16.72 -0.20 -14.35
CA ALA A 243 16.65 1.14 -13.78
C ALA A 243 18.00 1.63 -13.24
N ARG A 244 18.24 2.92 -13.40
CA ARG A 244 19.41 3.63 -12.88
C ARG A 244 18.95 4.91 -12.21
N TYR A 245 19.57 5.20 -11.08
CA TYR A 245 19.42 6.48 -10.39
C TYR A 245 20.07 7.61 -11.19
N ALA A 246 19.77 8.86 -10.82
CA ALA A 246 20.34 10.03 -11.49
C ALA A 246 21.87 10.08 -11.45
N ASP A 247 22.50 9.50 -10.42
CA ASP A 247 23.95 9.35 -10.28
C ASP A 247 24.55 8.21 -11.13
N GLY A 248 23.72 7.47 -11.88
CA GLY A 248 24.11 6.33 -12.71
C GLY A 248 24.21 4.99 -11.96
N SER A 249 24.01 4.96 -10.64
CA SER A 249 24.01 3.73 -9.86
C SER A 249 22.79 2.85 -10.19
N ALA A 250 22.97 1.53 -10.14
CA ALA A 250 21.89 0.56 -10.32
C ALA A 250 21.22 0.24 -8.98
N LEU A 251 19.95 -0.21 -9.04
CA LEU A 251 19.27 -0.78 -7.88
C LEU A 251 19.94 -2.08 -7.44
N GLY A 252 20.19 -2.21 -6.14
CA GLY A 252 20.62 -3.46 -5.52
C GLY A 252 19.47 -4.46 -5.38
N ASP A 253 19.79 -5.75 -5.23
CA ASP A 253 18.78 -6.82 -5.14
C ASP A 253 17.78 -6.63 -3.99
N GLU A 254 18.23 -6.06 -2.86
CA GLU A 254 17.36 -5.74 -1.73
C GLU A 254 16.41 -4.57 -2.03
N GLU A 255 16.87 -3.56 -2.77
CA GLU A 255 16.03 -2.44 -3.20
C GLU A 255 14.98 -2.93 -4.21
N ILE A 256 15.38 -3.74 -5.19
CA ILE A 256 14.46 -4.35 -6.17
C ILE A 256 13.40 -5.18 -5.43
N THR A 257 13.82 -6.06 -4.52
CA THR A 257 12.91 -6.88 -3.71
C THR A 257 11.93 -6.01 -2.93
N GLY A 258 12.42 -4.95 -2.28
CA GLY A 258 11.58 -4.06 -1.49
C GLY A 258 10.59 -3.25 -2.32
N LEU A 259 11.00 -2.76 -3.49
CA LEU A 259 10.12 -2.02 -4.39
C LEU A 259 9.02 -2.93 -4.95
N LEU A 260 9.35 -4.16 -5.32
CA LEU A 260 8.35 -5.15 -5.74
C LEU A 260 7.34 -5.47 -4.63
N LEU A 261 7.81 -5.62 -3.38
CA LEU A 261 6.92 -5.78 -2.21
C LEU A 261 6.07 -4.53 -1.95
N THR A 262 6.61 -3.34 -2.18
CA THR A 262 5.86 -2.07 -2.06
C THR A 262 4.68 -2.04 -3.03
N VAL A 263 4.90 -2.36 -4.31
CA VAL A 263 3.83 -2.35 -5.32
C VAL A 263 2.80 -3.46 -5.08
N LEU A 264 3.27 -4.66 -4.74
CA LEU A 264 2.39 -5.79 -4.42
C LEU A 264 1.47 -5.45 -3.23
N PHE A 265 2.03 -4.85 -2.17
CA PHE A 265 1.26 -4.39 -1.02
C PHE A 265 0.23 -3.32 -1.40
N ALA A 266 0.64 -2.32 -2.21
CA ALA A 266 -0.24 -1.23 -2.62
C ALA A 266 -1.41 -1.70 -3.51
N GLY A 267 -1.17 -2.66 -4.41
CA GLY A 267 -2.15 -3.09 -5.40
C GLY A 267 -3.13 -4.16 -4.93
N GLN A 268 -2.78 -4.97 -3.93
CA GLN A 268 -3.57 -6.16 -3.60
C GLN A 268 -4.86 -5.84 -2.82
N HIS A 269 -4.75 -5.27 -1.62
CA HIS A 269 -5.91 -5.09 -0.75
C HIS A 269 -6.89 -4.06 -1.31
N THR A 270 -6.36 -2.99 -1.90
CA THR A 270 -7.15 -1.93 -2.54
C THR A 270 -8.01 -2.46 -3.68
N SER A 271 -7.42 -3.22 -4.61
CA SER A 271 -8.13 -3.76 -5.77
C SER A 271 -9.10 -4.89 -5.41
N SER A 272 -8.72 -5.80 -4.50
CA SER A 272 -9.60 -6.91 -4.09
C SER A 272 -10.85 -6.45 -3.36
N VAL A 273 -10.71 -5.47 -2.45
CA VAL A 273 -11.84 -4.86 -1.74
C VAL A 273 -12.73 -4.08 -2.70
N LEU A 274 -12.14 -3.29 -3.60
CA LEU A 274 -12.91 -2.55 -4.61
C LEU A 274 -13.70 -3.50 -5.52
N ALA A 275 -13.07 -4.55 -6.03
CA ALA A 275 -13.73 -5.54 -6.88
C ALA A 275 -14.89 -6.24 -6.17
N ALA A 276 -14.73 -6.56 -4.89
CA ALA A 276 -15.81 -7.14 -4.08
C ALA A 276 -16.98 -6.17 -3.95
N TRP A 277 -16.72 -4.90 -3.63
CA TRP A 277 -17.76 -3.88 -3.52
C TRP A 277 -18.47 -3.61 -4.83
N VAL A 278 -17.74 -3.53 -5.96
CA VAL A 278 -18.33 -3.38 -7.28
C VAL A 278 -19.29 -4.54 -7.56
N GLY A 279 -18.89 -5.79 -7.29
CA GLY A 279 -19.78 -6.94 -7.45
C GLY A 279 -21.01 -6.89 -6.53
N ILE A 280 -20.83 -6.53 -5.24
CA ILE A 280 -21.93 -6.39 -4.28
C ILE A 280 -22.93 -5.31 -4.75
N ASP A 281 -22.45 -4.15 -5.17
CA ASP A 281 -23.29 -3.03 -5.55
C ASP A 281 -24.04 -3.28 -6.86
N LEU A 282 -23.39 -3.92 -7.85
CA LEU A 282 -24.04 -4.36 -9.09
C LEU A 282 -25.13 -5.41 -8.83
N LEU A 283 -24.88 -6.37 -7.94
CA LEU A 283 -25.86 -7.40 -7.58
C LEU A 283 -27.06 -6.83 -6.79
N ARG A 284 -26.85 -5.76 -6.01
CA ARG A 284 -27.90 -5.03 -5.30
C ARG A 284 -28.70 -4.08 -6.21
N HIS A 285 -28.07 -3.54 -7.26
CA HIS A 285 -28.65 -2.57 -8.18
C HIS A 285 -28.61 -3.09 -9.62
N ARG A 286 -29.36 -4.16 -9.87
CA ARG A 286 -29.34 -4.91 -11.14
C ARG A 286 -29.65 -4.08 -12.38
N GLN A 287 -30.23 -2.88 -12.25
CA GLN A 287 -30.42 -1.96 -13.36
C GLN A 287 -29.11 -1.44 -13.99
N TYR A 288 -27.98 -1.60 -13.30
CA TYR A 288 -26.65 -1.22 -13.80
C TYR A 288 -25.81 -2.42 -14.30
N LEU A 289 -26.37 -3.64 -14.24
CA LEU A 289 -25.75 -4.86 -14.73
C LEU A 289 -26.06 -5.04 -16.23
#